data_AF-A0A433UTV2-F1
#
_entry.id   AF-A0A433UTV2-F1
#
_cell.length_a   1.000
_cell.length_b   1.000
_cell.length_c   1.000
_cell.angle_alpha   90.00
_cell.angle_beta   90.00
_cell.angle_gamma   90.00
#
_symmetry.space_group_name_H-M   'P 1'
#
loop_
_entity.id
_entity.type
_entity.pdbx_description
1 polymer ?
#
loop_
_entity_poly.entity_id
_entity_poly.type
_entity_poly.pdbx_seq_one_letter_code
_entity_poly.pdbx_strand_id
1 'polypeptide(L)' 'MNRSKIVAVITGAISILLAVAYLIVVQILDYRDMKPAPISELYPPAVIAESIAGDR' A
#
# COMPACT_ATOMS: atom_id res chain seq x y z
N MET A 1 -19.34 -38.20 18.08
CA MET A 1 -18.89 -36.95 18.73
C MET A 1 -20.07 -36.00 18.78
N ASN A 2 -20.33 -35.35 19.92
CA ASN A 2 -21.53 -34.50 20.10
C ASN A 2 -21.58 -33.38 19.06
N ARG A 3 -22.73 -33.22 18.40
CA ARG A 3 -23.05 -32.17 17.41
C ARG A 3 -22.52 -30.77 17.77
N SER A 4 -22.56 -30.42 19.05
CA SER A 4 -22.04 -29.14 19.56
C SER A 4 -20.54 -28.94 19.32
N LYS A 5 -19.74 -30.00 19.44
CA LYS A 5 -18.29 -29.93 19.21
C LYS A 5 -17.97 -29.73 17.72
N ILE A 6 -18.76 -30.34 16.83
CA ILE A 6 -18.60 -30.19 15.38
C ILE A 6 -18.91 -28.75 14.95
N VAL A 7 -20.02 -28.19 15.45
CA VAL A 7 -20.39 -26.80 15.16
C VAL A 7 -19.31 -25.83 15.66
N ALA A 8 -18.80 -26.02 16.88
CA ALA A 8 -17.74 -25.16 17.43
C ALA A 8 -16.47 -25.15 16.56
N VAL A 9 -16.05 -26.32 16.07
CA VAL A 9 -14.88 -26.43 15.18
C VAL A 9 -15.14 -25.76 13.84
N ILE A 10 -16.32 -25.97 13.25
CA ILE A 10 -16.69 -25.35 11.97
C ILE A 10 -16.74 -23.83 12.10
N THR A 11 -17.36 -23.29 13.15
CA THR A 11 -17.40 -21.85 13.38
C THR A 11 -16.00 -21.26 13.56
N GLY A 12 -15.12 -21.95 14.30
CA GLY A 12 -13.72 -21.55 14.43
C GLY A 12 -12.97 -21.56 13.09
N ALA A 13 -13.16 -22.61 12.29
CA ALA A 13 -12.54 -22.72 10.97
C ALA A 13 -13.03 -21.62 10.00
N ILE A 14 -14.32 -21.29 10.01
CA ILE A 14 -14.89 -20.20 9.22
C ILE A 14 -14.29 -18.85 9.64
N SER A 15 -14.15 -18.60 10.94
CA SER A 15 -13.52 -17.37 11.45
C SER A 15 -12.08 -17.22 10.96
N ILE A 16 -11.28 -18.30 10.99
CA ILE A 16 -9.90 -18.29 10.49
C ILE A 16 -9.89 -18.04 8.97
N LEU A 17 -10.76 -18.73 8.22
CA LEU A 17 -10.85 -18.56 6.77
C LEU A 17 -11.19 -17.10 6.40
N LEU A 18 -12.16 -16.50 7.09
CA LEU A 18 -12.51 -15.09 6.90
C LEU A 18 -11.36 -14.14 7.25
N ALA A 19 -10.62 -14.41 8.32
CA ALA A 19 -9.46 -13.61 8.70
C ALA A 19 -8.38 -13.66 7.61
N VAL A 20 -8.07 -14.84 7.09
CA VAL A 20 -7.10 -15.01 5.98
C VAL A 20 -7.60 -14.31 4.71
N ALA A 21 -8.88 -14.47 4.36
CA ALA A 21 -9.47 -13.80 3.21
C ALA A 21 -9.38 -12.26 3.34
N TYR A 22 -9.65 -11.71 4.52
CA TYR A 22 -9.50 -10.28 4.78
C TYR A 22 -8.06 -9.80 4.56
N LEU A 23 -7.06 -10.53 5.06
CA LEU A 23 -5.65 -10.18 4.84
C LEU A 23 -5.28 -10.19 3.36
N ILE A 24 -5.76 -11.17 2.59
CA ILE A 24 -5.53 -11.20 1.13
C ILE A 24 -6.15 -9.98 0.44
N VAL A 25 -7.38 -9.60 0.82
CA VAL A 25 -8.04 -8.42 0.25
C VAL A 25 -7.25 -7.15 0.55
N VAL A 26 -6.82 -6.96 1.81
CA VAL A 26 -5.98 -5.81 2.20
C VAL A 26 -4.68 -5.80 1.40
N GLN A 27 -4.07 -6.97 1.18
CA GLN A 27 -2.84 -7.07 0.42
C GLN A 27 -3.02 -6.62 -1.04
N ILE A 28 -4.13 -6.99 -1.69
CA ILE A 28 -4.45 -6.54 -3.06
C ILE A 28 -4.70 -5.03 -3.09
N LEU A 29 -5.40 -4.51 -2.08
CA LEU A 29 -5.69 -3.08 -1.95
C LEU A 29 -4.44 -2.24 -1.71
N ASP A 30 -3.47 -2.76 -0.96
CA ASP A 30 -2.20 -2.09 -0.67
C ASP A 30 -1.18 -2.23 -1.81
N TYR A 31 -1.29 -3.30 -2.60
CA TYR A 31 -0.46 -3.55 -3.80
C TYR A 31 -0.69 -2.52 -4.93
N ARG A 32 -1.70 -1.64 -4.84
CA ARG A 32 -1.88 -0.55 -5.79
C ARG A 32 -0.66 0.39 -5.79
N ASP A 33 -0.28 0.84 -6.98
CA ASP A 33 0.88 1.70 -7.23
C ASP A 33 0.96 2.89 -6.27
N MET A 34 1.86 2.80 -5.29
CA MET A 34 2.32 3.94 -4.50
C MET A 34 3.31 4.73 -5.35
N LYS A 35 2.81 5.52 -6.30
CA LYS A 35 3.67 6.45 -7.04
C LYS A 35 4.24 7.47 -6.05
N PRO A 36 5.57 7.58 -5.91
CA PRO A 36 6.18 8.63 -5.10
C PRO A 36 5.68 9.98 -5.58
N ALA A 37 5.47 10.92 -4.65
CA ALA A 37 5.16 12.30 -5.03
C ALA A 37 6.24 12.80 -6.01
N PRO A 38 5.87 13.50 -7.10
CA PRO A 38 6.84 14.02 -8.06
C PRO A 38 7.89 14.89 -7.37
N ILE A 39 9.14 14.44 -7.32
CA ILE A 39 10.28 15.19 -6.77
C ILE A 39 10.86 16.21 -7.75
N SER A 40 10.25 16.36 -8.93
CA SER A 40 10.72 17.21 -10.02
C SER A 40 10.42 18.71 -9.85
N GLU A 41 9.66 19.13 -8.83
CA GLU A 41 9.27 20.53 -8.65
C GLU A 41 10.03 21.28 -7.54
N LEU A 42 10.99 20.65 -6.86
CA LEU A 42 11.73 21.27 -5.75
C LEU A 42 13.13 21.77 -6.12
N TYR A 43 13.54 21.73 -7.40
CA TYR A 43 14.74 22.44 -7.85
C TYR A 43 14.32 23.81 -8.42
N PRO A 44 14.41 24.91 -7.65
CA PRO A 44 14.42 26.23 -8.26
C PRO A 44 15.58 26.27 -9.27
N PRO A 45 15.31 26.83 -10.45
CA PRO A 45 16.13 26.56 -11.60
C PRO A 45 17.52 27.18 -11.42
N ALA A 46 18.54 26.34 -11.58
CA ALA A 46 19.91 26.79 -11.85
C ALA A 46 20.02 27.68 -13.12
N VAL A 47 18.91 27.91 -13.84
CA VAL A 47 18.74 28.83 -14.97
C VAL A 47 19.03 30.29 -14.57
N ILE A 48 18.93 30.66 -13.29
CA ILE A 48 19.32 32.00 -12.86
C ILE A 48 20.85 32.15 -12.86
N ALA A 49 21.64 31.10 -12.61
CA ALA A 49 23.10 31.19 -12.54
C ALA A 49 23.78 31.34 -13.92
N GLU A 50 23.18 30.76 -14.96
CA GLU A 50 23.71 30.83 -16.33
C GLU A 50 23.44 32.20 -16.98
N SER A 51 22.32 32.85 -16.66
CA SER A 51 21.99 34.18 -17.19
C SER A 51 22.87 35.31 -16.62
N ILE A 52 23.39 35.16 -15.39
CA ILE A 52 24.37 36.09 -14.79
C ILE A 52 25.82 35.76 -15.17
N ALA A 53 26.11 34.55 -15.65
CA ALA A 53 27.45 34.15 -16.08
C ALA A 53 27.74 34.47 -17.55
N GLY A 54 26.71 34.63 -18.39
CA GLY A 54 26.82 35.02 -19.79
C GLY A 54 26.95 36.53 -20.04
N ASP A 55 26.89 37.36 -18.98
CA ASP A 55 27.04 38.82 -19.03
C ASP A 55 28.40 39.25 -18.44
N ARG A 56 29.49 38.61 -18.90
CA ARG A 56 30.88 39.05 -18.71
C ARG A 56 31.72 38.69 -19.91
#